data_AF-Q97B89-F1
#
_entry.id   AF-Q97B89-F1
#
_cell.length_a   1.000
_cell.length_b   1.000
_cell.length_c   1.000
_cell.angle_alpha   90.00
_cell.angle_beta   90.00
_cell.angle_gamma   90.00
#
_symmetry.space_group_name_H-M   'P 1'
#
loop_
_entity.id
_entity.type
_entity.pdbx_description
1 polymer ?
#
loop_
_entity_poly.entity_id
_entity_poly.type
_entity_poly.pdbx_seq_one_letter_code
_entity_poly.pdbx_strand_id
1 'polypeptide(L)'
;MGIIQGDVLDLKVRVRYFAYFKEKVGKDEEYFELSPGSNVGTLINEVMKKYKNIFNPKDTLIAVNYKYVDQNYNIAEGDTVAIMPHVSGG
;
A
#
# COMPACT_ATOMS: atom_id res chain seq x y z
N MET A 1 27.62 22.33 -3.49
CA MET A 1 27.83 21.12 -4.30
C MET A 1 26.51 20.38 -4.33
N GLY A 2 25.67 20.70 -5.32
CA GLY A 2 24.35 20.09 -5.44
C GLY A 2 24.51 18.64 -5.83
N ILE A 3 24.21 17.72 -4.91
CA ILE A 3 23.94 16.35 -5.29
C ILE A 3 22.64 16.39 -6.08
N ILE A 4 22.78 16.20 -7.39
CA ILE A 4 21.68 15.88 -8.28
C ILE A 4 21.17 14.55 -7.75
N GLN A 5 20.09 14.59 -6.96
CA GLN A 5 19.30 13.42 -6.61
C GLN A 5 18.73 12.97 -7.95
N GLY A 6 19.51 12.18 -8.69
CA GLY A 6 19.14 11.70 -10.01
C GLY A 6 17.77 11.09 -9.90
N ASP A 7 16.88 11.46 -10.83
CA ASP A 7 15.49 11.07 -10.89
C ASP A 7 15.37 9.55 -10.76
N VAL A 8 15.30 9.07 -9.52
CA VAL A 8 14.72 7.78 -9.22
C VAL A 8 13.28 7.97 -9.63
N LEU A 9 12.90 7.39 -10.76
CA LEU A 9 11.52 7.39 -11.21
C LEU A 9 10.74 6.65 -10.12
N ASP A 10 10.15 7.39 -9.20
CA ASP A 10 9.33 6.83 -8.15
C ASP A 10 8.16 6.11 -8.83
N LEU A 11 7.92 4.86 -8.42
CA LEU A 11 6.78 4.11 -8.92
C LEU A 11 5.53 4.63 -8.23
N LYS A 12 4.54 5.02 -9.04
CA LYS A 12 3.25 5.48 -8.55
C LYS A 12 2.29 4.30 -8.45
N VAL A 13 1.84 4.00 -7.24
CA VAL A 13 0.91 2.90 -6.94
C VAL A 13 -0.40 3.45 -6.39
N ARG A 14 -1.52 2.87 -6.80
CA ARG A 14 -2.85 3.20 -6.29
C ARG A 14 -3.19 2.30 -5.12
N VAL A 15 -3.49 2.88 -3.97
CA VAL A 15 -3.94 2.15 -2.77
C VAL A 15 -5.43 2.35 -2.60
N ARG A 16 -6.18 1.25 -2.46
CA ARG A 16 -7.63 1.27 -2.19
C ARG A 16 -7.91 0.71 -0.82
N TYR A 17 -8.70 1.44 -0.04
CA TYR A 17 -9.09 1.06 1.32
C TYR A 17 -10.52 0.52 1.32
N PHE A 18 -10.78 -0.49 2.15
CA PHE A 18 -12.11 -1.11 2.27
C PHE A 18 -12.56 -1.19 3.73
N ALA A 19 -13.89 -1.25 3.92
CA ALA A 19 -14.52 -1.36 5.25
C ALA A 19 -13.94 -0.33 6.25
N TYR A 20 -13.59 -0.77 7.46
CA TYR A 20 -13.08 0.11 8.52
C TYR A 20 -11.77 0.83 8.14
N PHE A 21 -11.03 0.38 7.11
CA PHE A 21 -9.86 1.12 6.64
C PHE A 21 -10.26 2.45 6.01
N LYS A 22 -11.41 2.53 5.32
CA LYS A 22 -11.92 3.80 4.77
C LYS A 22 -12.23 4.80 5.88
N GLU A 23 -12.82 4.33 6.97
CA GLU A 23 -13.17 5.17 8.12
C GLU A 23 -11.91 5.67 8.84
N LYS A 24 -10.89 4.82 8.98
CA LYS A 24 -9.61 5.20 9.59
C LYS A 24 -8.78 6.17 8.74
N VAL A 25 -8.78 6.00 7.42
CA VAL A 25 -8.04 6.88 6.49
C VAL A 25 -8.82 8.15 6.14
N GLY A 26 -10.15 8.06 6.14
CA GLY A 26 -11.05 9.09 5.61
C GLY A 26 -11.08 9.17 4.08
N LYS A 27 -10.60 8.13 3.37
CA LYS A 27 -10.53 8.08 1.90
C LYS A 27 -10.80 6.68 1.38
N ASP A 28 -11.42 6.60 0.20
CA ASP A 28 -11.57 5.34 -0.53
C ASP A 28 -10.26 4.87 -1.16
N GLU A 29 -9.40 5.81 -1.54
CA GLU A 29 -8.16 5.54 -2.25
C GLU A 29 -7.19 6.72 -2.18
N GLU A 30 -5.91 6.43 -2.42
CA GLU A 30 -4.88 7.43 -2.64
C GLU A 30 -3.70 6.85 -3.43
N TYR A 31 -2.75 7.71 -3.80
CA TYR A 31 -1.51 7.30 -4.45
C TYR A 31 -0.34 7.35 -3.47
N PHE A 32 0.55 6.38 -3.58
CA PHE A 32 1.86 6.37 -2.93
C PHE A 32 2.94 6.36 -4.00
N GLU A 33 4.04 7.04 -3.69
CA GLU A 33 5.28 7.05 -4.46
C GLU A 33 6.29 6.18 -3.71
N LEU A 34 6.84 5.18 -4.38
CA LEU A 34 7.80 4.24 -3.80
C LEU A 34 9.05 4.17 -4.66
N SER A 35 10.19 3.84 -4.06
CA SER A 35 11.41 3.58 -4.84
C SER A 35 11.25 2.35 -5.74
N PRO A 36 11.82 2.34 -6.96
CA PRO A 36 11.86 1.17 -7.83
C PRO A 36 12.29 -0.11 -7.10
N GLY A 37 11.60 -1.21 -7.38
CA GLY A 37 11.85 -2.51 -6.73
C GLY A 37 11.23 -2.67 -5.34
N SER A 38 10.40 -1.73 -4.90
CA SER A 38 9.63 -1.87 -3.66
C SER A 38 8.63 -3.04 -3.72
N ASN A 39 8.37 -3.62 -2.56
CA ASN A 39 7.37 -4.67 -2.38
C ASN A 39 6.18 -4.17 -1.54
N VAL A 40 5.19 -5.04 -1.37
CA VAL A 40 4.02 -4.79 -0.53
C VAL A 40 4.40 -4.42 0.91
N GLY A 41 5.42 -5.05 1.49
CA GLY A 41 5.92 -4.72 2.83
C GLY A 41 6.39 -3.27 2.93
N THR A 42 7.14 -2.78 1.94
CA THR A 42 7.55 -1.37 1.85
C THR A 42 6.33 -0.45 1.80
N LEU A 43 5.34 -0.75 0.95
CA LEU A 43 4.12 0.04 0.87
C LEU A 43 3.36 0.08 2.21
N ILE A 44 3.20 -1.06 2.87
CA ILE A 44 2.52 -1.14 4.18
C ILE A 44 3.24 -0.25 5.20
N ASN A 45 4.59 -0.26 5.21
CA ASN A 45 5.37 0.61 6.07
C ASN A 45 5.12 2.10 5.79
N GLU A 46 5.07 2.50 4.52
CA GLU A 46 4.75 3.90 4.15
C GLU A 46 3.33 4.30 4.58
N VAL A 47 2.35 3.41 4.40
CA VAL A 47 0.99 3.64 4.86
C VAL A 47 0.93 3.75 6.40
N MET A 48 1.65 2.90 7.14
CA MET A 48 1.70 2.97 8.60
C MET A 48 2.42 4.21 9.13
N LYS A 49 3.44 4.72 8.42
CA LYS A 49 4.09 5.99 8.73
C LYS A 49 3.12 7.15 8.57
N LYS A 50 2.29 7.13 7.52
CA LYS A 50 1.29 8.17 7.25
C LYS A 50 0.08 8.09 8.17
N TYR A 51 -0.43 6.89 8.42
CA TYR A 51 -1.60 6.61 9.24
C TYR A 51 -1.20 5.66 10.39
N LYS A 52 -0.91 6.26 11.56
CA LYS A 52 -0.50 5.49 12.74
C LYS A 52 -1.57 4.48 13.15
N ASN A 53 -1.14 3.26 13.47
CA ASN A 53 -1.98 2.20 14.04
C ASN A 53 -3.16 1.75 13.16
N ILE A 54 -3.02 1.87 11.83
CA ILE A 54 -4.08 1.47 10.90
C ILE A 54 -4.06 -0.03 10.59
N PHE A 55 -2.86 -0.62 10.46
CA PHE A 55 -2.67 -2.01 10.07
C PHE A 55 -2.52 -2.93 11.28
N ASN A 56 -3.28 -4.03 11.29
CA ASN A 56 -3.01 -5.19 12.12
C ASN A 56 -2.75 -6.40 11.20
N PRO A 57 -1.53 -6.97 11.16
CA PRO A 57 -1.20 -8.07 10.25
C PRO A 57 -2.12 -9.29 10.35
N LYS A 58 -2.70 -9.53 11.54
CA LYS A 58 -3.60 -10.66 11.78
C LYS A 58 -5.00 -10.47 11.18
N ASP A 59 -5.40 -9.23 10.93
CA ASP A 59 -6.75 -8.85 10.51
C ASP A 59 -6.75 -8.12 9.16
N THR A 60 -5.65 -8.19 8.41
CA THR A 60 -5.51 -7.47 7.13
C THR A 60 -5.18 -8.43 5.99
N LEU A 61 -5.94 -8.33 4.92
CA LEU A 61 -5.69 -8.96 3.63
C LEU A 61 -5.21 -7.92 2.62
N ILE A 62 -4.19 -8.29 1.85
CA ILE A 62 -3.67 -7.50 0.75
C ILE A 62 -3.94 -8.20 -0.57
N ALA A 63 -4.39 -7.44 -1.56
CA ALA A 63 -4.43 -7.91 -2.94
C ALA A 63 -3.80 -6.89 -3.89
N VAL A 64 -3.01 -7.37 -4.84
CA VAL A 64 -2.48 -6.57 -5.95
C VAL A 64 -3.19 -7.01 -7.22
N ASN A 65 -3.82 -6.07 -7.93
CA ASN A 65 -4.59 -6.34 -9.15
C ASN A 65 -5.54 -7.55 -9.01
N TYR A 66 -6.35 -7.54 -7.96
CA TYR A 66 -7.36 -8.58 -7.63
C TYR A 66 -6.79 -9.95 -7.24
N LYS A 67 -5.48 -10.07 -7.00
CA LYS A 67 -4.84 -11.31 -6.53
C LYS A 67 -4.32 -11.13 -5.11
N TYR A 68 -4.65 -12.05 -4.20
CA TYR A 68 -4.06 -12.06 -2.86
C TYR A 68 -2.56 -12.31 -2.94
N VAL A 69 -1.79 -11.51 -2.23
CA VAL A 69 -0.33 -11.58 -2.22
C VAL A 69 0.20 -11.45 -0.80
N ASP A 70 1.43 -11.89 -0.59
CA ASP A 70 2.16 -11.66 0.65
C ASP A 70 2.91 -10.32 0.61
N GLN A 71 3.56 -9.99 1.73
CA GLN A 71 4.38 -8.78 1.86
C GLN A 71 5.63 -8.76 0.96
N ASN A 72 6.04 -9.90 0.41
CA ASN A 72 7.25 -10.01 -0.42
C ASN A 72 6.97 -9.75 -1.90
N TYR A 73 5.70 -9.64 -2.29
CA TYR A 73 5.31 -9.36 -3.66
C TYR A 73 5.80 -7.99 -4.13
N ASN A 74 6.53 -7.98 -5.25
CA ASN A 74 7.08 -6.76 -5.85
C ASN A 74 5.97 -5.94 -6.52
N ILE A 75 5.93 -4.65 -6.24
CA ILE A 75 4.96 -3.72 -6.82
C ILE A 75 5.54 -3.11 -8.10
N ALA A 76 4.72 -3.05 -9.14
CA ALA A 76 5.03 -2.34 -10.38
C ALA A 76 4.32 -0.98 -10.44
N GLU A 77 4.83 -0.10 -11.31
CA GLU A 77 4.15 1.15 -11.61
C GLU A 77 2.73 0.92 -12.13
N GLY A 78 1.77 1.69 -11.62
CA GLY A 78 0.37 1.59 -12.02
C GLY A 78 -0.42 0.47 -11.33
N ASP A 79 0.23 -0.38 -10.52
CA ASP A 79 -0.48 -1.41 -9.76
C ASP A 79 -1.53 -0.80 -8.83
N THR A 80 -2.60 -1.57 -8.62
CA THR A 80 -3.61 -1.26 -7.62
C THR A 80 -3.50 -2.24 -6.46
N VAL A 81 -3.25 -1.71 -5.27
CA VAL A 81 -3.16 -2.46 -4.02
C VAL A 81 -4.41 -2.23 -3.19
N ALA A 82 -5.16 -3.29 -2.92
CA ALA A 82 -6.31 -3.27 -2.03
C ALA A 82 -5.92 -3.68 -0.61
N ILE A 83 -6.31 -2.86 0.37
CA ILE A 83 -6.17 -3.13 1.80
C ILE A 83 -7.56 -3.40 2.36
N MET A 84 -7.77 -4.63 2.83
CA MET A 84 -9.07 -5.13 3.23
C MET A 84 -8.95 -5.80 4.60
N PRO A 85 -10.01 -5.80 5.42
CA PRO A 85 -10.02 -6.64 6.60
C PRO A 85 -10.01 -8.13 6.23
N HIS A 86 -9.43 -8.97 7.09
CA HIS A 86 -9.62 -10.42 7.00
C HIS A 86 -11.13 -10.70 7.10
N VAL A 87 -11.66 -11.44 6.13
CA VAL A 87 -13.11 -11.65 6.04
C VAL A 87 -13.59 -12.55 7.19
N SER A 88 -14.24 -11.97 8.20
CA SER A 88 -15.38 -12.65 8.82
C SER A 88 -16.58 -12.29 7.96
N GLY A 89 -16.81 -13.07 6.90
CA GLY A 89 -18.12 -13.08 6.27
C GLY A 89 -19.16 -13.33 7.37
N GLY A 90 -20.24 -12.54 7.35
CA GLY A 90 -21.40 -12.78 8.22
C GLY A 90 -22.00 -14.16 8.01
#